data_AF-A0A3B8I6Y0-F1
#
_entry.id   AF-A0A3B8I6Y0-F1
#
_cell.length_a   1.000
_cell.length_b   1.000
_cell.length_c   1.000
_cell.angle_alpha   90.00
_cell.angle_beta   90.00
_cell.angle_gamma   90.00
#
_symmetry.space_group_name_H-M   'P 1'
#
loop_
_entity.id
_entity.type
_entity.pdbx_description
1 polymer ?
#
loop_
_entity_poly.entity_id
_entity_poly.type
_entity_poly.pdbx_seq_one_letter_code
_entity_poly.pdbx_strand_id
1 'polypeptide(L)'
;MHASLAEYYKEIGGVEKALMREAVLTTLNADLASEQSLFNVQQLDPTFISNRAIENRFLEDVAESFLPYVAVEGHVGRISQGLRDTLNVAIPNRMEYFRNLEISLYPLGD
;
A
#
# COMPACT_ATOMS: atom_id res chain seq x y z
N MET A 1 -9.37 5.32 10.32
CA MET A 1 -8.20 4.42 10.40
C MET A 1 -8.68 3.09 10.98
N HIS A 2 -8.61 2.00 10.22
CA HIS A 2 -9.01 0.67 10.71
C HIS A 2 -8.11 0.28 11.88
N ALA A 3 -8.70 -0.12 13.02
CA ALA A 3 -7.97 -0.45 14.24
C ALA A 3 -6.90 -1.54 14.02
N SER A 4 -7.20 -2.52 13.16
CA SER A 4 -6.29 -3.61 12.78
C SER A 4 -5.07 -3.15 11.99
N LEU A 5 -5.18 -2.08 11.20
CA LEU A 5 -4.06 -1.52 10.45
C LEU A 5 -3.10 -0.74 11.35
N ALA A 6 -3.65 -0.07 12.36
CA ALA A 6 -2.84 0.62 13.36
C ALA A 6 -2.02 -0.37 14.22
N GLU A 7 -2.56 -1.56 14.49
CA GLU A 7 -1.84 -2.66 15.16
C GLU A 7 -0.73 -3.21 14.28
N TYR A 8 -1.00 -3.49 13.00
CA TYR A 8 0.05 -3.88 12.04
C TYR A 8 1.19 -2.86 11.99
N TYR A 9 0.88 -1.56 11.97
CA TYR A 9 1.90 -0.52 11.99
C TYR A 9 2.70 -0.42 13.29
N LYS A 10 2.15 -0.89 14.42
CA LYS A 10 2.91 -1.03 15.67
C LYS A 10 3.87 -2.21 15.61
N GLU A 11 3.48 -3.30 14.95
CA GLU A 11 4.30 -4.51 14.84
C GLU A 11 5.47 -4.35 13.87
N ILE A 12 5.27 -3.70 12.72
CA ILE A 12 6.36 -3.49 11.77
C ILE A 12 7.32 -2.38 12.19
N GLY A 13 6.95 -1.50 13.12
CA GLY A 13 7.79 -0.40 13.56
C GLY A 13 7.71 0.85 12.67
N GLY A 14 7.98 2.01 13.29
CA GLY A 14 7.90 3.31 12.61
C GLY A 14 9.00 3.54 11.57
N VAL A 15 10.17 2.90 11.74
CA VAL A 15 11.33 3.04 10.86
C VAL A 15 11.13 2.25 9.57
N GLU A 16 10.64 1.03 9.66
CA GLU A 16 10.36 0.13 8.56
C GLU A 16 9.25 0.71 7.67
N LYS A 17 8.17 1.22 8.31
CA LYS A 17 7.14 1.99 7.60
C LYS A 17 7.75 3.17 6.86
N ALA A 18 8.59 3.96 7.52
CA ALA A 18 9.21 5.12 6.90
C ALA A 18 10.10 4.72 5.72
N LEU A 19 10.96 3.71 5.90
CA LEU A 19 11.90 3.23 4.89
C LEU A 19 11.18 2.73 3.63
N MET A 20 10.18 1.87 3.77
CA MET A 20 9.42 1.38 2.61
C MET A 20 8.67 2.53 1.92
N ARG A 21 8.09 3.45 2.69
CA ARG A 21 7.41 4.63 2.12
C ARG A 21 8.37 5.49 1.31
N GLU A 22 9.53 5.84 1.86
CA GLU A 22 10.54 6.65 1.15
C GLU A 22 11.12 5.89 -0.05
N ALA A 23 11.28 4.57 0.02
CA ALA A 23 11.69 3.76 -1.12
C ALA A 23 10.66 3.88 -2.26
N VAL A 24 9.37 3.68 -1.98
CA VAL A 24 8.30 3.85 -2.98
C VAL A 24 8.32 5.27 -3.56
N LEU A 25 8.41 6.30 -2.71
CA LEU A 25 8.42 7.69 -3.14
C LEU A 25 9.64 8.06 -4.00
N THR A 26 10.80 7.44 -3.77
CA THR A 26 12.06 7.82 -4.43
C THR A 26 12.34 6.98 -5.68
N THR A 27 12.01 5.69 -5.66
CA THR A 27 12.36 4.76 -6.74
C THR A 27 11.17 4.38 -7.60
N LEU A 28 10.03 4.08 -6.98
CA LEU A 28 8.85 3.59 -7.70
C LEU A 28 7.92 4.71 -8.14
N ASN A 29 7.94 5.88 -7.52
CA ASN A 29 7.03 6.97 -7.86
C ASN A 29 7.19 7.47 -9.31
N ALA A 30 8.40 7.43 -9.89
CA ALA A 30 8.57 7.77 -11.29
C ALA A 30 7.85 6.77 -12.23
N ASP A 31 7.84 5.49 -11.86
CA ASP A 31 7.21 4.41 -12.63
C ASP A 31 5.71 4.27 -12.31
N LEU A 32 5.29 4.63 -11.08
CA LEU A 32 3.93 4.49 -10.57
C LEU A 32 3.07 5.76 -10.73
N ALA A 33 3.66 6.94 -10.54
CA ALA A 33 2.96 8.23 -10.48
C ALA A 33 3.13 9.07 -11.76
N SER A 34 3.92 8.61 -12.73
CA SER A 34 3.90 9.19 -14.08
C SER A 34 2.61 8.86 -14.84
N GLU A 35 1.81 7.92 -14.35
CA GLU A 35 0.59 7.50 -15.02
C GLU A 35 -0.68 8.10 -14.42
N GLN A 36 -1.46 8.74 -15.29
CA GLN A 36 -2.87 9.09 -15.08
C GLN A 36 -3.71 7.88 -14.58
N SER A 37 -3.24 6.65 -14.81
CA SER A 37 -3.91 5.40 -14.47
C SER A 37 -4.13 5.22 -12.97
N LEU A 38 -3.11 5.44 -12.12
CA LEU A 38 -3.26 5.26 -10.68
C LEU A 38 -4.20 6.30 -10.05
N PHE A 39 -4.18 7.54 -10.55
CA PHE A 39 -5.13 8.56 -10.11
C PHE A 39 -6.57 8.16 -10.46
N ASN A 40 -6.80 7.62 -11.66
CA ASN A 40 -8.13 7.13 -12.06
C ASN A 40 -8.57 5.95 -11.20
N VAL A 41 -7.65 5.02 -10.90
CA VAL A 41 -7.87 3.88 -10.00
C VAL A 41 -8.23 4.34 -8.58
N GLN A 42 -7.51 5.32 -8.04
CA GLN A 42 -7.81 5.90 -6.72
C GLN A 42 -9.23 6.49 -6.66
N GLN A 43 -9.75 7.06 -7.75
CA GLN A 43 -11.13 7.58 -7.77
C GLN A 43 -12.20 6.48 -7.70
N LEU A 44 -11.87 5.24 -8.06
CA LEU A 44 -12.75 4.09 -7.92
C LEU A 44 -12.78 3.57 -6.46
N ASP A 45 -11.73 3.85 -5.68
CA ASP A 45 -11.59 3.51 -4.26
C ASP A 45 -11.41 4.76 -3.38
N PRO A 46 -12.47 5.52 -3.05
CA PRO A 46 -12.34 6.80 -2.33
C PRO A 46 -11.94 6.66 -0.85
N THR A 47 -11.73 5.43 -0.37
CA THR A 47 -11.27 5.13 0.98
C THR A 47 -9.75 5.31 1.08
N PHE A 48 -9.21 5.94 2.10
CA PHE A 48 -7.77 6.12 2.25
C PHE A 48 -7.20 5.28 3.40
N ILE A 49 -5.98 4.77 3.22
CA ILE A 49 -5.27 3.95 4.21
C ILE A 49 -4.80 4.79 5.41
N SER A 50 -4.53 6.08 5.21
CA SER A 50 -4.11 6.99 6.27
C SER A 50 -4.47 8.45 5.99
N ASN A 51 -4.38 9.32 7.01
CA ASN A 51 -4.58 10.76 6.84
C ASN A 51 -3.52 11.38 5.91
N ARG A 52 -2.28 10.88 5.93
CA ARG A 52 -1.21 11.34 5.02
C ARG A 52 -1.58 11.10 3.55
N ALA A 53 -2.16 9.94 3.24
CA ALA A 53 -2.66 9.64 1.90
C ALA A 53 -3.75 10.62 1.46
N ILE A 54 -4.59 11.11 2.39
CA ILE A 54 -5.61 12.13 2.10
C ILE A 54 -4.98 13.50 1.84
N GLU A 55 -3.97 13.86 2.64
CA GLU A 55 -3.28 15.15 2.60
C GLU A 55 -2.46 15.32 1.32
N ASN A 56 -1.86 14.24 0.79
CA ASN A 56 -1.16 14.24 -0.48
C ASN A 56 -1.53 13.02 -1.33
N ARG A 57 -2.69 13.13 -2.00
CA ARG A 57 -3.31 12.05 -2.78
C ARG A 57 -2.49 11.58 -3.99
N PHE A 58 -1.60 12.43 -4.51
CA PHE A 58 -0.81 12.06 -5.68
C PHE A 58 0.43 11.25 -5.33
N LEU A 59 1.08 11.57 -4.21
CA LEU A 59 2.36 10.97 -3.83
C LEU A 59 2.22 10.01 -2.65
N GLU A 60 1.58 10.46 -1.57
CA GLU A 60 1.49 9.69 -0.32
C GLU A 60 0.42 8.59 -0.41
N ASP A 61 -0.61 8.73 -1.25
CA ASP A 61 -1.56 7.63 -1.46
C ASP A 61 -0.88 6.39 -2.06
N VAL A 62 0.02 6.59 -3.03
CA VAL A 62 0.82 5.51 -3.62
C VAL A 62 1.66 4.83 -2.55
N ALA A 63 2.43 5.61 -1.80
CA ALA A 63 3.36 5.08 -0.82
C ALA A 63 2.66 4.42 0.38
N GLU A 64 1.55 4.98 0.84
CA GLU A 64 0.75 4.41 1.94
C GLU A 64 -0.11 3.22 1.50
N SER A 65 -0.48 3.10 0.21
CA SER A 65 -1.26 1.96 -0.32
C SER A 65 -0.37 0.81 -0.80
N PHE A 66 0.85 1.09 -1.25
CA PHE A 66 1.79 0.05 -1.65
C PHE A 66 2.26 -0.78 -0.45
N LEU A 67 2.35 -0.15 0.72
CA LEU A 67 2.75 -0.82 1.95
C LEU A 67 1.83 -1.98 2.37
N PRO A 68 0.49 -1.81 2.44
CA PRO A 68 -0.42 -2.94 2.65
C PRO A 68 -0.45 -3.92 1.47
N TYR A 69 -0.20 -3.49 0.23
CA TYR A 69 -0.04 -4.42 -0.90
C TYR A 69 1.12 -5.40 -0.67
N VAL A 70 2.30 -4.89 -0.30
CA VAL A 70 3.46 -5.73 0.04
C VAL A 70 3.15 -6.66 1.22
N ALA A 71 2.40 -6.19 2.21
CA ALA A 71 1.97 -7.02 3.34
C ALA A 71 1.06 -8.17 2.91
N VAL A 72 0.14 -7.91 1.97
CA VAL A 72 -0.84 -8.88 1.48
C VAL A 72 -0.24 -9.91 0.52
N GLU A 73 0.64 -9.48 -0.39
CA GLU A 73 1.19 -10.34 -1.45
C GLU A 73 2.58 -10.91 -1.11
N GLY A 74 3.43 -10.14 -0.45
CA GLY A 74 4.81 -10.53 -0.12
C GLY A 74 4.95 -11.31 1.19
N HIS A 75 3.99 -11.19 2.11
CA HIS A 75 4.09 -11.73 3.46
C HIS A 75 2.75 -12.21 4.03
N VAL A 76 2.09 -13.15 3.36
CA VAL A 76 0.76 -13.66 3.75
C VAL A 76 0.67 -14.10 5.23
N GLY A 77 1.77 -14.53 5.85
CA GLY A 77 1.81 -14.95 7.26
C GLY A 77 1.97 -13.82 8.30
N ARG A 78 2.25 -12.58 7.92
CA ARG A 78 2.48 -11.45 8.85
C ARG A 78 1.24 -10.63 9.19
N ILE A 79 0.16 -10.78 8.42
CA ILE A 79 -1.10 -10.10 8.70
C ILE A 79 -2.20 -11.13 8.93
N SER A 80 -3.15 -10.80 9.80
CA SER A 80 -4.32 -11.66 10.01
C SER A 80 -5.19 -11.71 8.75
N GLN A 81 -5.90 -12.83 8.55
CA GLN A 81 -6.86 -12.95 7.44
C GLN A 81 -7.89 -11.81 7.44
N GLY A 82 -8.38 -11.41 8.62
CA GLY A 82 -9.33 -10.30 8.73
C GLY A 82 -8.74 -8.95 8.31
N LEU A 83 -7.46 -8.68 8.59
CA LEU A 83 -6.78 -7.48 8.10
C LEU A 83 -6.58 -7.55 6.57
N ARG A 84 -6.20 -8.71 6.04
CA ARG A 84 -6.09 -8.93 4.59
C ARG A 84 -7.41 -8.67 3.87
N ASP A 85 -8.51 -9.22 4.39
CA ASP A 85 -9.85 -9.02 3.83
C ASP A 85 -10.27 -7.55 3.90
N THR A 86 -10.00 -6.90 5.04
CA THR A 86 -10.25 -5.46 5.20
C THR A 86 -9.51 -4.64 4.15
N LEU A 87 -8.22 -4.92 3.91
CA LEU A 87 -7.40 -4.19 2.94
C LEU A 87 -7.89 -4.42 1.50
N ASN A 88 -8.22 -5.65 1.14
CA ASN A 88 -8.77 -5.99 -0.18
C ASN A 88 -10.16 -5.36 -0.41
N VAL A 89 -10.94 -5.08 0.63
CA VAL A 89 -12.22 -4.36 0.51
C VAL A 89 -12.04 -2.85 0.54
N ALA A 90 -11.04 -2.34 1.28
CA ALA A 90 -10.85 -0.90 1.43
C ALA A 90 -10.33 -0.24 0.14
N ILE A 91 -9.40 -0.88 -0.56
CA ILE A 91 -8.70 -0.32 -1.73
C ILE A 91 -8.57 -1.33 -2.90
N PRO A 92 -9.65 -2.01 -3.30
CA PRO A 92 -9.60 -3.15 -4.23
C PRO A 92 -8.94 -2.84 -5.57
N ASN A 93 -9.28 -1.71 -6.19
CA ASN A 93 -8.74 -1.32 -7.48
C ASN A 93 -7.25 -0.94 -7.38
N ARG A 94 -6.81 -0.32 -6.28
CA ARG A 94 -5.37 -0.09 -6.04
C ARG A 94 -4.60 -1.39 -5.85
N MET A 95 -5.15 -2.35 -5.11
CA MET A 95 -4.51 -3.66 -4.94
C MET A 95 -4.35 -4.38 -6.29
N GLU A 96 -5.39 -4.34 -7.13
CA GLU A 96 -5.36 -4.90 -8.47
C GLU A 96 -4.36 -4.18 -9.38
N TYR A 97 -4.31 -2.84 -9.32
CA TYR A 97 -3.31 -2.06 -10.05
C TYR A 97 -1.89 -2.52 -9.72
N PHE A 98 -1.55 -2.65 -8.43
CA PHE A 98 -0.21 -3.09 -8.03
C PHE A 98 0.11 -4.53 -8.46
N ARG A 99 -0.88 -5.45 -8.45
CA ARG A 99 -0.69 -6.81 -8.99
C ARG A 99 -0.34 -6.79 -10.47
N ASN A 100 -0.98 -5.90 -11.24
CA ASN A 100 -0.79 -5.78 -12.69
C ASN A 100 0.55 -5.17 -13.10
N LEU A 101 1.28 -4.56 -12.15
CA LEU A 101 2.63 -4.08 -12.41
C LEU A 101 3.68 -5.20 -12.42
N GLU A 102 3.29 -6.42 -12.03
CA GLU A 102 4.16 -7.61 -12.04
C GLU A 102 5.49 -7.39 -11.27
N ILE A 103 5.46 -6.55 -10.23
CA ILE A 103 6.63 -6.24 -9.41
C ILE A 103 7.06 -7.50 -8.66
N SER A 104 8.29 -7.94 -8.88
CA SER A 104 8.89 -9.00 -8.07
C SER A 104 9.13 -8.52 -6.65
N LEU A 105 8.46 -9.15 -5.69
CA LEU A 105 8.65 -8.90 -4.26
C LEU A 105 9.73 -9.80 -3.63
N TYR A 106 10.42 -10.66 -4.39
CA TYR A 106 11.48 -11.51 -3.85
C TYR A 106 12.76 -10.70 -3.54
N PRO A 107 13.48 -10.94 -2.42
CA PRO A 107 13.32 -12.02 -1.42
C PRO A 107 12.50 -11.60 -0.20
N LEU A 108 11.53 -10.68 -0.33
CA LEU A 108 10.68 -10.33 0.80
C LEU A 108 9.86 -11.56 1.26
N GLY A 109 9.57 -12.53 0.39
CA GLY A 109 8.88 -13.76 0.79
C GLY A 109 9.80 -14.92 1.22
N ASP A 110 9.63 -15.35 2.47
CA ASP A 110 9.62 -16.75 2.96
C ASP A 110 8.40 -16.92 3.90
#